data_AF-A0A1I7FBL0-F1
#
_entry.id   AF-A0A1I7FBL0-F1
#
_cell.length_a   1.000
_cell.length_b   1.000
_cell.length_c   1.000
_cell.angle_alpha   90.00
_cell.angle_beta   90.00
_cell.angle_gamma   90.00
#
_symmetry.space_group_name_H-M   'P 1'
#
loop_
_entity.id
_entity.type
_entity.pdbx_description
1 polymer ?
#
loop_
_entity_poly.entity_id
_entity_poly.type
_entity_poly.pdbx_seq_one_letter_code
_entity_poly.pdbx_strand_id
1 'polypeptide(L)'
;MAFSPFKKSSKCLITDDLFLEVTWEDGKSPEDDNELLGVIEGLDSSYLPEGQLPIEETLPYLSFLQAETLFQELLRVYGQFQLKRVAIAHLEGKEVVTEGEVFTSPFVIDSNYQNLLVPLIQAILTDRTFNTYSYQEKREYFENQIYPAYKVSLGIADSALPLFPEEGEVVRQASSVTPLSAPVVSLSQPLQEETVKPKAVKRLSLVVAITVLLTLVSCGMSVILWLRLSQQSEQVLYLYQELTETQTVVSTEHQIDAFGRFFLPNYYSGNKDALTDFLSDGDAKYTQPSNGTLQSAVLESVTYDSDTKTYQVTYVVSVKQDDNTSSRRLNFTVKTSKNSRYGYVITTEPTETSYFDD
;
A
#
# COMPACT_ATOMS: atom_id res chain seq x y z
N MET A 1 28.45 -21.24 -8.99
CA MET A 1 27.27 -21.34 -9.87
C MET A 1 26.15 -20.65 -9.13
N ALA A 2 25.72 -19.47 -9.60
CA ALA A 2 24.59 -18.77 -9.01
C ALA A 2 23.31 -19.43 -9.55
N PHE A 3 22.49 -19.99 -8.67
CA PHE A 3 21.14 -20.40 -9.01
C PHE A 3 20.32 -19.11 -9.13
N SER A 4 19.80 -18.79 -10.32
CA SER A 4 18.71 -17.80 -10.42
C SER A 4 17.48 -18.39 -9.72
N PRO A 5 16.96 -17.77 -8.65
CA PRO A 5 15.76 -18.26 -7.96
C PRO A 5 14.50 -18.09 -8.82
N PHE A 6 14.49 -17.13 -9.76
CA PHE A 6 13.38 -16.93 -10.68
C PHE A 6 13.23 -18.06 -11.68
N LYS A 7 12.32 -18.98 -11.37
CA LYS A 7 11.76 -19.90 -12.34
C LYS A 7 10.71 -19.13 -13.13
N LYS A 8 11.10 -18.54 -14.27
CA LYS A 8 10.18 -17.92 -15.25
C LYS A 8 9.07 -18.90 -15.64
N SER A 9 8.00 -18.94 -14.86
CA SER A 9 6.72 -19.54 -15.24
C SER A 9 6.11 -18.59 -16.27
N SER A 10 6.19 -18.93 -17.55
CA SER A 10 5.58 -18.13 -18.62
C SER A 10 4.05 -18.17 -18.62
N LYS A 11 3.45 -18.72 -17.56
CA LYS A 11 2.01 -18.94 -17.43
C LYS A 11 1.49 -18.08 -16.29
N CYS A 12 0.54 -17.21 -16.60
CA CYS A 12 -0.17 -16.42 -15.60
C CYS A 12 -0.85 -17.36 -14.59
N LEU A 13 -0.60 -17.11 -13.30
CA LEU A 13 -1.19 -17.83 -12.18
C LEU A 13 -2.34 -17.06 -11.53
N ILE A 14 -2.51 -15.79 -11.89
CA ILE A 14 -3.59 -14.93 -11.40
C ILE A 14 -4.92 -15.42 -11.98
N THR A 15 -5.94 -15.47 -11.13
CA THR A 15 -7.29 -15.91 -11.49
C THR A 15 -8.33 -14.80 -11.42
N ASP A 16 -7.95 -13.62 -10.93
CA ASP A 16 -8.78 -12.42 -10.89
C ASP A 16 -9.23 -12.01 -12.29
N ASP A 17 -10.44 -11.46 -12.40
CA ASP A 17 -11.02 -11.02 -13.68
C ASP A 17 -10.15 -9.93 -14.35
N LEU A 18 -9.64 -9.00 -13.53
CA LEU A 18 -8.66 -7.99 -13.90
C LEU A 18 -7.48 -8.02 -12.92
N PHE A 19 -6.29 -7.86 -13.46
CA PHE A 19 -5.04 -7.82 -12.73
C PHE A 19 -4.05 -6.90 -13.45
N LEU A 20 -2.79 -6.91 -13.04
CA LEU A 20 -1.76 -6.02 -13.57
C LEU A 20 -0.62 -6.81 -14.20
N GLU A 21 -0.09 -6.28 -15.29
CA GLU A 21 1.23 -6.62 -15.79
C GLU A 21 2.21 -5.49 -15.42
N VAL A 22 3.29 -5.85 -14.72
CA VAL A 22 4.36 -4.90 -14.37
C VAL A 22 5.59 -5.11 -15.24
N THR A 23 6.12 -4.00 -15.76
CA THR A 23 7.40 -3.97 -16.47
C THR A 23 8.41 -3.16 -15.67
N TRP A 24 9.49 -3.80 -15.29
CA TRP A 24 10.60 -3.18 -14.55
C TRP A 24 11.45 -2.27 -15.45
N GLU A 25 12.13 -1.30 -14.83
CA GLU A 25 13.18 -0.54 -15.50
C GLU A 25 14.39 -1.44 -15.82
N ASP A 26 15.13 -1.10 -16.86
CA ASP A 26 16.26 -1.90 -17.31
C ASP A 26 17.32 -2.00 -16.19
N GLY A 27 17.62 -3.21 -15.72
CA GLY A 27 18.56 -3.47 -14.62
C GLY A 27 18.03 -3.19 -13.21
N LYS A 28 16.73 -2.89 -13.06
CA LYS A 28 16.02 -2.77 -11.76
C LYS A 28 14.88 -3.77 -11.65
N SER A 29 15.17 -5.02 -11.99
CA SER A 29 14.24 -6.13 -11.83
C SER A 29 14.66 -6.99 -10.63
N PRO A 30 13.75 -7.79 -10.06
CA PRO A 30 14.11 -8.76 -9.02
C PRO A 30 15.17 -9.79 -9.46
N GLU A 31 15.36 -9.97 -10.77
CA GLU A 31 16.42 -10.84 -11.32
C GLU A 31 17.81 -10.15 -11.26
N ASP A 32 17.84 -8.81 -11.29
CA ASP A 32 19.07 -8.00 -11.39
C ASP A 32 19.44 -7.28 -10.07
N ASP A 33 18.47 -7.07 -9.19
CA ASP A 33 18.58 -6.30 -7.96
C ASP A 33 18.23 -7.16 -6.73
N ASN A 34 19.27 -7.53 -5.96
CA ASN A 34 19.12 -8.37 -4.77
C ASN A 34 18.39 -7.66 -3.62
N GLU A 35 18.45 -6.32 -3.54
CA GLU A 35 17.73 -5.57 -2.51
C GLU A 35 16.23 -5.61 -2.80
N LEU A 36 15.86 -5.40 -4.08
CA LEU A 36 14.49 -5.54 -4.55
C LEU A 36 13.95 -6.97 -4.35
N LEU A 37 14.76 -7.98 -4.64
CA LEU A 37 14.39 -9.37 -4.35
C LEU A 37 14.13 -9.60 -2.86
N GLY A 38 15.03 -9.11 -2.00
CA GLY A 38 14.86 -9.21 -0.54
C GLY A 38 13.59 -8.52 -0.02
N VAL A 39 13.16 -7.43 -0.66
CA VAL A 39 11.86 -6.78 -0.37
C VAL A 39 10.69 -7.72 -0.69
N ILE A 40 10.70 -8.34 -1.87
CA ILE A 40 9.64 -9.26 -2.31
C ILE A 40 9.57 -10.50 -1.40
N GLU A 41 10.71 -11.12 -1.08
CA GLU A 41 10.77 -12.25 -0.14
C GLU A 41 10.25 -11.86 1.26
N GLY A 42 10.52 -10.63 1.70
CA GLY A 42 9.98 -10.05 2.92
C GLY A 42 8.45 -9.94 2.92
N LEU A 43 7.87 -9.50 1.80
CA LEU A 43 6.42 -9.40 1.61
C LEU A 43 5.75 -10.78 1.60
N ASP A 44 6.27 -11.70 0.79
CA ASP A 44 5.74 -13.05 0.64
C ASP A 44 5.74 -13.83 1.96
N SER A 45 6.68 -13.49 2.85
CA SER A 45 6.85 -14.16 4.12
C SER A 45 6.02 -13.59 5.28
N SER A 46 5.54 -12.34 5.18
CA SER A 46 5.05 -11.58 6.34
C SER A 46 3.83 -10.70 6.10
N TYR A 47 3.52 -10.32 4.85
CA TYR A 47 2.52 -9.26 4.57
C TYR A 47 1.38 -9.71 3.64
N LEU A 48 1.51 -10.83 2.93
CA LEU A 48 0.42 -11.37 2.14
C LEU A 48 -0.59 -12.15 3.01
N PRO A 49 -1.91 -11.95 2.84
CA PRO A 49 -2.93 -12.74 3.52
C PRO A 49 -2.84 -14.24 3.23
N GLU A 50 -3.30 -15.07 4.16
CA GLU A 50 -3.36 -16.53 3.98
C GLU A 50 -4.14 -16.91 2.71
N GLY A 51 -3.54 -17.74 1.87
CA GLY A 51 -4.13 -18.21 0.62
C GLY A 51 -3.79 -17.42 -0.64
N GLN A 52 -3.08 -16.29 -0.51
CA GLN A 52 -2.50 -15.58 -1.65
C GLN A 52 -1.25 -16.28 -2.17
N LEU A 53 -1.04 -16.23 -3.48
CA LEU A 53 0.20 -16.70 -4.10
C LEU A 53 1.35 -15.72 -3.78
N PRO A 54 2.58 -16.20 -3.60
CA PRO A 54 3.75 -15.34 -3.46
C PRO A 54 3.91 -14.41 -4.66
N ILE A 55 4.25 -13.15 -4.43
CA ILE A 55 4.56 -12.16 -5.48
C ILE A 55 5.69 -12.70 -6.36
N GLU A 56 6.70 -13.34 -5.79
CA GLU A 56 7.81 -13.94 -6.55
C GLU A 56 7.30 -14.93 -7.62
N GLU A 57 6.26 -15.71 -7.31
CA GLU A 57 5.71 -16.72 -8.21
C GLU A 57 4.75 -16.15 -9.27
N THR A 58 4.10 -15.02 -8.99
CA THR A 58 3.11 -14.43 -9.89
C THR A 58 3.70 -13.43 -10.87
N LEU A 59 4.88 -12.87 -10.59
CA LEU A 59 5.56 -11.92 -11.48
C LEU A 59 5.71 -12.47 -12.92
N PRO A 60 5.50 -11.63 -13.96
CA PRO A 60 5.27 -10.17 -13.90
C PRO A 60 3.81 -9.77 -13.65
N TYR A 61 2.94 -10.71 -13.28
CA TYR A 61 1.53 -10.46 -13.06
C TYR A 61 1.21 -10.30 -11.57
N LEU A 62 0.41 -9.30 -11.24
CA LEU A 62 0.04 -9.00 -9.85
C LEU A 62 -1.46 -8.78 -9.76
N SER A 63 -2.11 -9.36 -8.76
CA SER A 63 -3.43 -8.89 -8.35
C SER A 63 -3.33 -7.44 -7.84
N PHE A 64 -4.46 -6.73 -7.77
CA PHE A 64 -4.46 -5.36 -7.24
C PHE A 64 -3.93 -5.31 -5.80
N LEU A 65 -4.30 -6.28 -4.95
CA LEU A 65 -3.79 -6.38 -3.59
C LEU A 65 -2.27 -6.56 -3.55
N GLN A 66 -1.73 -7.47 -4.37
CA GLN A 66 -0.28 -7.71 -4.43
C GLN A 66 0.46 -6.45 -4.89
N ALA A 67 -0.06 -5.75 -5.91
CA ALA A 67 0.57 -4.55 -6.42
C ALA A 67 0.55 -3.40 -5.41
N GLU A 68 -0.57 -3.15 -4.72
CA GLU A 68 -0.62 -2.11 -3.69
C GLU A 68 0.32 -2.41 -2.53
N THR A 69 0.37 -3.67 -2.08
CA THR A 69 1.29 -4.11 -1.04
C THR A 69 2.75 -3.89 -1.48
N LEU A 70 3.09 -4.31 -2.70
CA LEU A 70 4.43 -4.13 -3.26
C LEU A 70 4.78 -2.65 -3.40
N PHE A 71 3.90 -1.82 -3.96
CA PHE A 71 4.21 -0.43 -4.25
C PHE A 71 4.37 0.41 -2.98
N GLN A 72 3.56 0.16 -1.95
CA GLN A 72 3.74 0.78 -0.64
C GLN A 72 5.08 0.39 -0.01
N GLU A 73 5.48 -0.87 -0.11
CA GLU A 73 6.76 -1.32 0.43
C GLU A 73 7.96 -0.77 -0.35
N LEU A 74 7.86 -0.69 -1.68
CA LEU A 74 8.87 -0.02 -2.51
C LEU A 74 9.01 1.45 -2.15
N LEU A 75 7.89 2.15 -1.88
CA LEU A 75 7.90 3.52 -1.38
C LEU A 75 8.59 3.60 -0.01
N ARG A 76 8.27 2.70 0.90
CA ARG A 76 8.83 2.65 2.26
C ARG A 76 10.35 2.45 2.26
N VAL A 77 10.84 1.54 1.42
CA VAL A 77 12.26 1.16 1.38
C VAL A 77 13.08 2.17 0.58
N TYR A 78 12.61 2.60 -0.58
CA TYR A 78 13.38 3.43 -1.50
C TYR A 78 13.04 4.92 -1.46
N GLY A 79 11.92 5.30 -0.85
CA GLY A 79 11.39 6.68 -0.82
C GLY A 79 10.81 7.17 -2.15
N GLN A 80 11.36 6.70 -3.27
CA GLN A 80 10.81 6.85 -4.61
C GLN A 80 11.22 5.64 -5.46
N PHE A 81 10.29 5.11 -6.23
CA PHE A 81 10.53 4.00 -7.15
C PHE A 81 9.85 4.24 -8.50
N GLN A 82 10.43 3.74 -9.58
CA GLN A 82 9.86 3.86 -10.92
C GLN A 82 9.82 2.49 -11.61
N LEU A 83 8.66 2.16 -12.15
CA LEU A 83 8.46 1.06 -13.07
C LEU A 83 8.37 1.62 -14.50
N LYS A 84 8.89 0.85 -15.45
CA LYS A 84 8.83 1.20 -16.87
C LYS A 84 7.39 1.27 -17.36
N ARG A 85 6.55 0.33 -16.90
CA ARG A 85 5.13 0.28 -17.24
C ARG A 85 4.33 -0.50 -16.21
N VAL A 86 3.11 -0.06 -15.94
CA VAL A 86 2.07 -0.84 -15.24
C VAL A 86 0.82 -0.80 -16.12
N ALA A 87 0.29 -1.96 -16.49
CA ALA A 87 -0.88 -2.08 -17.37
C ALA A 87 -1.94 -2.97 -16.73
N ILE A 88 -3.21 -2.61 -16.91
CA ILE A 88 -4.33 -3.50 -16.64
C ILE A 88 -4.26 -4.66 -17.63
N ALA A 89 -4.60 -5.85 -17.14
CA ALA A 89 -4.54 -7.10 -17.85
C ALA A 89 -5.73 -7.98 -17.49
N HIS A 90 -6.15 -8.81 -18.45
CA HIS A 90 -7.14 -9.86 -18.26
C HIS A 90 -6.72 -11.14 -18.98
N LEU A 91 -7.44 -12.23 -18.69
CA LEU A 91 -7.27 -13.50 -19.40
C LEU A 91 -8.30 -13.66 -20.51
N GLU A 92 -7.84 -13.80 -21.75
CA GLU A 92 -8.64 -14.30 -22.86
C GLU A 92 -8.32 -15.79 -23.07
N GLY A 93 -9.12 -16.64 -22.44
CA GLY A 93 -8.89 -18.08 -22.42
C GLY A 93 -7.67 -18.47 -21.58
N LYS A 94 -6.47 -18.50 -22.18
CA LYS A 94 -5.21 -18.81 -21.49
C LYS A 94 -4.11 -17.77 -21.76
N GLU A 95 -4.41 -16.77 -22.58
CA GLU A 95 -3.45 -15.73 -22.95
C GLU A 95 -3.77 -14.49 -22.13
N VAL A 96 -2.71 -13.82 -21.67
CA VAL A 96 -2.83 -12.53 -20.99
C VAL A 96 -2.92 -11.45 -22.07
N VAL A 97 -3.93 -10.60 -21.97
CA VAL A 97 -4.16 -9.50 -22.89
C VAL A 97 -4.06 -8.19 -22.13
N THR A 98 -3.30 -7.25 -22.67
CA THR A 98 -3.18 -5.86 -22.19
C THR A 98 -3.47 -4.84 -23.29
N GLU A 99 -3.83 -5.32 -24.49
CA GLU A 99 -4.19 -4.46 -25.62
C GLU A 99 -5.57 -3.85 -25.39
N GLY A 100 -5.68 -2.54 -25.53
CA GLY A 100 -6.92 -1.79 -25.26
C GLY A 100 -7.14 -1.45 -23.79
N GLU A 101 -6.42 -2.10 -22.87
CA GLU A 101 -6.49 -1.84 -21.43
C GLU A 101 -5.71 -0.58 -21.02
N VAL A 102 -6.14 0.06 -19.93
CA VAL A 102 -5.45 1.25 -19.41
C VAL A 102 -4.07 0.90 -18.85
N PHE A 103 -3.10 1.78 -19.08
CA PHE A 103 -1.75 1.62 -18.57
C PHE A 103 -1.13 2.97 -18.19
N THR A 104 -0.03 2.91 -17.46
CA THR A 104 0.85 4.06 -17.17
C THR A 104 2.29 3.71 -17.54
N SER A 105 2.99 4.63 -18.20
CA SER A 105 4.41 4.49 -18.56
C SER A 105 5.07 5.87 -18.72
N PRO A 106 6.08 6.23 -17.92
CA PRO A 106 6.57 5.50 -16.74
C PRO A 106 5.55 5.52 -15.60
N PHE A 107 5.59 4.53 -14.72
CA PHE A 107 4.81 4.51 -13.49
C PHE A 107 5.69 4.89 -12.31
N VAL A 108 5.40 6.03 -11.68
CA VAL A 108 6.20 6.61 -10.61
C VAL A 108 5.49 6.41 -9.28
N ILE A 109 6.20 5.83 -8.33
CA ILE A 109 5.80 5.66 -6.94
C ILE A 109 6.65 6.67 -6.14
N ASP A 110 6.04 7.75 -5.70
CA ASP A 110 6.70 8.78 -4.89
C ASP A 110 5.87 9.10 -3.64
N SER A 111 6.26 10.12 -2.89
CA SER A 111 5.56 10.54 -1.66
C SER A 111 4.09 10.95 -1.87
N ASN A 112 3.64 11.14 -3.12
CA ASN A 112 2.26 11.46 -3.47
C ASN A 112 1.45 10.21 -3.87
N TYR A 113 2.08 9.05 -3.93
CA TYR A 113 1.41 7.79 -4.23
C TYR A 113 0.38 7.46 -3.13
N GLN A 114 -0.89 7.41 -3.51
CA GLN A 114 -1.99 7.06 -2.59
C GLN A 114 -2.48 5.64 -2.87
N ASN A 115 -2.78 5.37 -4.14
CA ASN A 115 -3.18 4.08 -4.65
C ASN A 115 -2.98 4.07 -6.17
N LEU A 116 -3.06 2.89 -6.75
CA LEU A 116 -2.91 2.60 -8.17
C LEU A 116 -4.00 3.26 -9.03
N LEU A 117 -5.21 3.44 -8.51
CA LEU A 117 -6.33 3.97 -9.29
C LEU A 117 -6.07 5.39 -9.75
N VAL A 118 -5.46 6.24 -8.91
CA VAL A 118 -5.15 7.65 -9.25
C VAL A 118 -4.28 7.78 -10.52
N PRO A 119 -3.08 7.16 -10.62
CA PRO A 119 -2.27 7.25 -11.82
C PRO A 119 -2.94 6.61 -13.04
N LEU A 120 -3.74 5.54 -12.88
CA LEU A 120 -4.47 4.94 -14.00
C LEU A 120 -5.59 5.83 -14.53
N ILE A 121 -6.37 6.46 -13.64
CA ILE A 121 -7.39 7.47 -14.00
C ILE A 121 -6.72 8.64 -14.73
N GLN A 122 -5.58 9.09 -14.22
CA GLN A 122 -4.83 10.17 -14.87
C GLN A 122 -4.37 9.75 -16.28
N ALA A 123 -3.86 8.53 -16.43
CA ALA A 123 -3.40 8.03 -17.70
C ALA A 123 -4.55 7.90 -18.72
N ILE A 124 -5.70 7.33 -18.35
CA ILE A 124 -6.82 7.19 -19.29
C ILE A 124 -7.36 8.54 -19.77
N LEU A 125 -7.29 9.57 -18.92
CA LEU A 125 -7.79 10.90 -19.23
C LEU A 125 -6.80 11.75 -20.03
N THR A 126 -5.49 11.52 -19.88
CA THR A 126 -4.45 12.41 -20.44
C THR A 126 -3.57 11.78 -21.52
N ASP A 127 -3.40 10.46 -21.54
CA ASP A 127 -2.63 9.80 -22.57
C ASP A 127 -3.41 9.79 -23.90
N ARG A 128 -2.70 10.16 -24.97
CA ARG A 128 -3.28 10.28 -26.32
C ARG A 128 -3.71 8.95 -26.89
N THR A 129 -3.16 7.84 -26.40
CA THR A 129 -3.57 6.49 -26.80
C THR A 129 -5.05 6.22 -26.51
N PHE A 130 -5.62 6.87 -25.50
CA PHE A 130 -7.03 6.72 -25.12
C PHE A 130 -7.94 7.82 -25.70
N ASN A 131 -7.45 8.70 -26.60
CA ASN A 131 -8.27 9.79 -27.16
C ASN A 131 -9.39 9.31 -28.07
N THR A 132 -9.35 8.06 -28.53
CA THR A 132 -10.41 7.45 -29.35
C THR A 132 -11.68 7.16 -28.56
N TYR A 133 -11.57 7.06 -27.24
CA TYR A 133 -12.71 6.82 -26.34
C TYR A 133 -13.26 8.15 -25.82
N SER A 134 -14.58 8.23 -25.75
CA SER A 134 -15.29 9.35 -25.11
C SER A 134 -15.03 9.37 -23.61
N TYR A 135 -15.24 10.55 -22.99
CA TYR A 135 -15.14 10.67 -21.53
C TYR A 135 -16.09 9.71 -20.80
N GLN A 136 -17.33 9.54 -21.30
CA GLN A 136 -18.30 8.62 -20.71
C GLN A 136 -17.84 7.16 -20.77
N GLU A 137 -17.30 6.69 -21.90
CA GLU A 137 -16.76 5.33 -22.02
C GLU A 137 -15.62 5.07 -21.04
N LYS A 138 -14.72 6.05 -20.87
CA LYS A 138 -13.61 5.95 -19.90
C LYS A 138 -14.12 5.86 -18.47
N ARG A 139 -15.11 6.69 -18.12
CA ARG A 139 -15.75 6.68 -16.80
C ARG A 139 -16.44 5.35 -16.53
N GLU A 140 -17.27 4.88 -17.45
CA GLU A 140 -18.00 3.62 -17.33
C GLU A 140 -17.05 2.41 -17.24
N TYR A 141 -15.92 2.43 -17.95
CA TYR A 141 -14.89 1.40 -17.82
C TYR A 141 -14.32 1.33 -16.40
N PHE A 142 -14.03 2.47 -15.77
CA PHE A 142 -13.59 2.48 -14.37
C PHE A 142 -14.71 2.07 -13.41
N GLU A 143 -15.90 2.67 -13.52
CA GLU A 143 -17.02 2.43 -12.59
C GLU A 143 -17.54 0.99 -12.67
N ASN A 144 -17.56 0.39 -13.86
CA ASN A 144 -18.17 -0.92 -14.09
C ASN A 144 -17.18 -2.09 -14.12
N GLN A 145 -15.88 -1.84 -14.33
CA GLN A 145 -14.88 -2.92 -14.47
C GLN A 145 -13.74 -2.78 -13.46
N ILE A 146 -12.96 -1.69 -13.53
CA ILE A 146 -11.76 -1.54 -12.68
C ILE A 146 -12.13 -1.43 -11.20
N TYR A 147 -13.05 -0.52 -10.83
CA TYR A 147 -13.42 -0.31 -9.42
C TYR A 147 -13.99 -1.58 -8.77
N PRO A 148 -14.93 -2.32 -9.39
CA PRO A 148 -15.38 -3.59 -8.84
C PRO A 148 -14.25 -4.59 -8.63
N ALA A 149 -13.37 -4.79 -9.61
CA ALA A 149 -12.25 -5.72 -9.50
C ALA A 149 -11.25 -5.31 -8.41
N TYR A 150 -10.90 -4.02 -8.35
CA TYR A 150 -10.02 -3.46 -7.34
C TYR A 150 -10.58 -3.63 -5.92
N LYS A 151 -11.87 -3.33 -5.72
CA LYS A 151 -12.54 -3.53 -4.42
C LYS A 151 -12.52 -4.99 -3.98
N VAL A 152 -12.85 -5.91 -4.88
CA VAL A 152 -12.88 -7.34 -4.57
C VAL A 152 -11.50 -7.83 -4.18
N SER A 153 -10.47 -7.40 -4.91
CA SER A 153 -9.08 -7.79 -4.64
C SER A 153 -8.58 -7.26 -3.28
N LEU A 154 -8.88 -6.00 -2.93
CA LEU A 154 -8.44 -5.39 -1.66
C LEU A 154 -9.39 -5.62 -0.47
N GLY A 155 -10.63 -6.06 -0.70
CA GLY A 155 -11.65 -6.19 0.35
C GLY A 155 -12.15 -4.86 0.92
N ILE A 156 -12.14 -3.78 0.13
CA ILE A 156 -12.49 -2.41 0.57
C ILE A 156 -13.92 -1.99 0.18
N ALA A 157 -14.45 -1.00 0.89
CA ALA A 157 -15.76 -0.40 0.62
C ALA A 157 -15.73 0.66 -0.49
N ASP A 158 -16.88 0.96 -1.09
CA ASP A 158 -17.03 1.98 -2.14
C ASP A 158 -16.55 3.37 -1.73
N SER A 159 -16.70 3.73 -0.46
CA SER A 159 -16.28 5.02 0.08
C SER A 159 -14.76 5.22 0.07
N ALA A 160 -13.98 4.15 -0.08
CA ALA A 160 -12.53 4.20 -0.17
C ALA A 160 -12.01 4.36 -1.61
N LEU A 161 -12.90 4.36 -2.60
CA LEU A 161 -12.53 4.55 -4.00
C LEU A 161 -12.37 6.05 -4.32
N PRO A 162 -11.37 6.42 -5.14
CA PRO A 162 -11.31 7.77 -5.68
C PRO A 162 -12.50 8.02 -6.60
N LEU A 163 -12.97 9.26 -6.62
CA LEU A 163 -13.98 9.69 -7.59
C LEU A 163 -13.34 9.77 -8.98
N PHE A 164 -14.08 9.33 -9.99
CA PHE A 164 -13.71 9.61 -11.37
C PHE A 164 -13.93 11.11 -11.65
N PRO A 165 -12.90 11.86 -12.10
CA PRO A 165 -12.98 13.31 -12.28
C PRO A 165 -14.06 13.70 -13.26
N GLU A 166 -14.78 14.79 -13.02
CA GLU A 166 -15.81 15.30 -13.94
C GLU A 166 -15.18 15.87 -15.23
N GLU A 167 -15.96 15.88 -16.32
CA GLU A 167 -15.46 16.33 -17.62
C GLU A 167 -14.97 17.79 -17.57
N GLY A 168 -13.70 18.01 -17.92
CA GLY A 168 -13.05 19.33 -17.90
C GLY A 168 -12.39 19.71 -16.58
N GLU A 169 -12.41 18.84 -15.56
CA GLU A 169 -11.58 19.01 -14.37
C GLU A 169 -10.10 18.79 -14.72
N VAL A 170 -9.23 19.72 -14.34
CA VAL A 170 -7.79 19.64 -14.67
C VAL A 170 -7.15 18.60 -13.75
N VAL A 171 -6.99 17.38 -14.24
CA VAL A 171 -6.23 16.35 -13.54
C VAL A 171 -4.75 16.72 -13.61
N ARG A 172 -4.21 17.23 -12.50
CA ARG A 172 -2.85 17.79 -12.43
C ARG A 172 -1.82 16.70 -12.71
N GLN A 173 -1.02 16.89 -13.76
CA GLN A 173 0.17 16.09 -14.03
C GLN A 173 1.24 16.34 -12.96
N ALA A 174 1.68 15.29 -12.26
CA ALA A 174 2.99 15.28 -11.64
C ALA A 174 4.04 14.99 -12.74
N SER A 175 4.90 15.98 -12.98
CA SER A 175 6.23 15.85 -13.60
C SER A 175 6.31 15.47 -15.08
N SER A 176 6.45 16.48 -15.95
CA SER A 176 7.30 16.37 -17.14
C SER A 176 8.60 17.14 -16.88
N VAL A 177 9.70 16.40 -16.78
CA VAL A 177 11.05 16.95 -16.75
C VAL A 177 11.32 17.53 -18.13
N THR A 178 11.32 18.85 -18.26
CA THR A 178 11.75 19.52 -19.50
C THR A 178 13.26 19.72 -19.42
N PRO A 179 14.09 19.10 -20.28
CA PRO A 179 15.49 19.50 -20.36
C PRO A 179 15.58 20.91 -20.97
N LEU A 180 16.19 21.83 -20.23
CA LEU A 180 16.56 23.16 -20.72
C LEU A 180 17.41 23.02 -21.99
N SER A 181 16.88 23.49 -23.12
CA SER A 181 17.69 23.81 -24.30
C SER A 181 17.62 25.32 -24.53
N ALA A 182 18.73 25.99 -24.25
CA ALA A 182 18.95 27.39 -24.58
C ALA A 182 18.89 27.61 -26.11
N PRO A 183 18.33 28.72 -26.60
CA PRO A 183 18.42 29.03 -28.03
C PRO A 183 19.78 29.62 -28.35
N VAL A 184 20.52 28.96 -29.24
CA VAL A 184 21.70 29.53 -29.90
C VAL A 184 21.20 30.57 -30.91
N VAL A 185 21.56 31.82 -30.66
CA VAL A 185 21.42 32.95 -31.58
C VAL A 185 22.40 32.77 -32.74
N SER A 186 21.92 32.83 -33.98
CA SER A 186 22.74 33.13 -35.15
C SER A 186 22.01 34.14 -36.04
N LEU A 187 22.68 35.28 -36.22
CA LEU A 187 22.31 36.43 -37.05
C LEU A 187 22.37 36.09 -38.54
N SER A 188 21.34 36.48 -39.29
CA SER A 188 21.42 36.80 -40.72
C SER A 188 20.33 37.82 -41.11
N GLN A 189 20.75 39.02 -41.51
CA GLN A 189 20.02 40.04 -42.29
C GLN A 189 21.01 40.55 -43.37
N PRO A 190 20.63 41.27 -44.46
CA PRO A 190 19.42 42.09 -44.63
C PRO A 190 18.78 42.08 -46.05
N LEU A 191 17.91 43.08 -46.29
CA LEU A 191 17.17 43.54 -47.50
C LEU A 191 15.70 43.06 -47.50
N GLN A 192 14.66 43.91 -47.49
CA GLN A 192 14.47 45.23 -48.09
C GLN A 192 13.57 46.14 -47.23
N GLU A 193 13.81 47.43 -47.37
CA GLU A 193 13.07 48.56 -46.82
C GLU A 193 11.89 48.89 -47.76
N GLU A 194 10.65 48.82 -47.25
CA GLU A 194 9.55 49.61 -47.83
C GLU A 194 8.71 50.22 -46.71
N THR A 195 8.75 51.55 -46.69
CA THR A 195 8.08 52.45 -45.76
C THR A 195 6.56 52.47 -45.97
N VAL A 196 5.78 52.14 -44.94
CA VAL A 196 4.38 52.60 -44.82
C VAL A 196 4.11 53.10 -43.39
N LYS A 197 3.62 54.34 -43.31
CA LYS A 197 3.40 55.17 -42.10
C LYS A 197 2.42 54.52 -41.11
N PRO A 198 2.64 54.59 -39.77
CA PRO A 198 1.60 54.22 -38.81
C PRO A 198 0.73 55.42 -38.45
N LYS A 199 -0.60 55.27 -38.52
CA LYS A 199 -1.56 56.09 -37.79
C LYS A 199 -2.35 55.20 -36.82
N ALA A 200 -2.41 55.67 -35.57
CA ALA A 200 -3.30 55.27 -34.48
C ALA A 200 -3.02 53.96 -33.70
N VAL A 201 -2.22 54.07 -32.63
CA VAL A 201 -2.14 53.07 -31.55
C VAL A 201 -2.47 53.75 -30.22
N LYS A 202 -3.74 53.71 -29.80
CA LYS A 202 -4.15 54.16 -28.45
C LYS A 202 -5.24 53.29 -27.79
N ARG A 203 -5.64 52.17 -28.41
CA ARG A 203 -6.61 51.19 -27.85
C ARG A 203 -6.01 49.84 -27.45
N LEU A 204 -4.72 49.59 -27.73
CA LEU A 204 -4.07 48.31 -27.43
C LEU A 204 -3.50 48.22 -26.00
N SER A 205 -3.18 49.34 -25.36
CA SER A 205 -2.61 49.36 -23.99
C SER A 205 -3.63 48.99 -22.91
N LEU A 206 -4.91 49.31 -23.10
CA LEU A 206 -5.96 49.00 -22.12
C LEU A 206 -6.28 47.51 -22.06
N VAL A 207 -6.31 46.84 -23.22
CA VAL A 207 -6.62 45.40 -23.32
C VAL A 207 -5.50 44.56 -22.70
N VAL A 208 -4.23 44.95 -22.92
CA VAL A 208 -3.07 44.28 -22.31
C VAL A 208 -3.04 44.47 -20.79
N ALA A 209 -3.43 45.65 -20.28
CA ALA A 209 -3.49 45.87 -18.83
C ALA A 209 -4.58 45.01 -18.15
N ILE A 210 -5.73 44.82 -18.81
CA ILE A 210 -6.83 44.00 -18.29
C ILE A 210 -6.46 42.51 -18.32
N THR A 211 -5.79 42.03 -19.38
CA THR A 211 -5.37 40.62 -19.44
C THR A 211 -4.31 40.28 -18.40
N VAL A 212 -3.36 41.17 -18.13
CA VAL A 212 -2.35 40.99 -17.08
C VAL A 212 -2.97 40.98 -15.67
N LEU A 213 -4.00 41.80 -15.43
CA LEU A 213 -4.69 41.80 -14.14
C LEU A 213 -5.50 40.51 -13.93
N LEU A 214 -6.13 40.00 -14.99
CA LEU A 214 -6.95 38.78 -14.94
C LEU A 214 -6.09 37.53 -14.71
N THR A 215 -4.89 37.46 -15.30
CA THR A 215 -3.95 36.34 -15.08
C THR A 215 -3.37 36.33 -13.67
N LEU A 216 -3.08 37.49 -13.09
CA LEU A 216 -2.61 37.57 -11.70
C LEU A 216 -3.66 37.08 -10.69
N VAL A 217 -4.93 37.42 -10.91
CA VAL A 217 -6.03 36.97 -10.05
C VAL A 217 -6.28 35.46 -10.21
N SER A 218 -6.25 34.92 -11.44
CA SER A 218 -6.45 33.48 -11.64
C SER A 218 -5.30 32.66 -11.02
N CYS A 219 -4.06 33.12 -11.14
CA CYS A 219 -2.90 32.44 -10.57
C CYS A 219 -2.95 32.41 -9.03
N GLY A 220 -3.35 33.52 -8.40
CA GLY A 220 -3.54 33.58 -6.94
C GLY A 220 -4.61 32.59 -6.44
N MET A 221 -5.72 32.44 -7.16
CA MET A 221 -6.77 31.49 -6.80
C MET A 221 -6.30 30.03 -6.95
N SER A 222 -5.50 29.74 -7.99
CA SER A 222 -4.93 28.40 -8.22
C SER A 222 -3.97 27.96 -7.11
N VAL A 223 -3.16 28.88 -6.57
CA VAL A 223 -2.23 28.58 -5.46
C VAL A 223 -2.99 28.27 -4.16
N ILE A 224 -4.06 29.00 -3.87
CA ILE A 224 -4.90 28.75 -2.68
C ILE A 224 -5.60 27.39 -2.78
N LEU A 225 -6.12 27.03 -3.96
CA LEU A 225 -6.69 25.70 -4.22
C LEU A 225 -5.63 24.59 -4.11
N TRP A 226 -4.39 24.85 -4.55
CA TRP A 226 -3.28 23.89 -4.42
C TRP A 226 -2.87 23.67 -2.96
N LEU A 227 -2.77 24.73 -2.16
CA LEU A 227 -2.50 24.63 -0.72
C LEU A 227 -3.61 23.89 0.03
N ARG A 228 -4.88 24.16 -0.29
CA ARG A 228 -6.03 23.45 0.31
C ARG A 228 -6.04 21.96 -0.06
N LEU A 229 -5.71 21.63 -1.32
CA LEU A 229 -5.69 20.26 -1.82
C LEU A 229 -4.54 19.46 -1.20
N SER A 230 -3.35 20.05 -1.08
CA SER A 230 -2.19 19.43 -0.42
C SER A 230 -2.46 19.11 1.04
N GLN A 231 -3.12 20.02 1.76
CA GLN A 231 -3.48 19.79 3.17
C GLN A 231 -4.54 18.69 3.33
N GLN A 232 -5.48 18.58 2.39
CA GLN A 232 -6.47 17.50 2.39
C GLN A 232 -5.86 16.15 1.99
N SER A 233 -4.95 16.11 1.03
CA SER A 233 -4.26 14.87 0.63
C SER A 233 -3.37 14.34 1.75
N GLU A 234 -2.70 15.19 2.52
CA GLU A 234 -1.93 14.78 3.70
C GLU A 234 -2.83 14.14 4.77
N GLN A 235 -4.00 14.72 5.03
CA GLN A 235 -4.96 14.13 5.99
C GLN A 235 -5.52 12.81 5.50
N VAL A 236 -5.81 12.70 4.20
CA VAL A 236 -6.31 11.46 3.60
C VAL A 236 -5.23 10.38 3.61
N LEU A 237 -3.99 10.70 3.25
CA LEU A 237 -2.86 9.77 3.27
C LEU A 237 -2.51 9.34 4.70
N TYR A 238 -2.51 10.28 5.65
CA TYR A 238 -2.41 9.98 7.08
C TYR A 238 -3.53 9.05 7.56
N LEU A 239 -4.78 9.31 7.16
CA LEU A 239 -5.91 8.46 7.52
C LEU A 239 -5.81 7.08 6.87
N TYR A 240 -5.40 6.95 5.61
CA TYR A 240 -5.18 5.65 4.96
C TYR A 240 -4.03 4.89 5.62
N GLN A 241 -2.94 5.58 5.98
CA GLN A 241 -1.80 4.98 6.67
C GLN A 241 -2.19 4.52 8.07
N GLU A 242 -2.93 5.34 8.82
CA GLU A 242 -3.49 4.98 10.13
C GLU A 242 -4.47 3.80 10.00
N LEU A 243 -5.28 3.74 8.93
CA LEU A 243 -6.22 2.64 8.68
C LEU A 243 -5.50 1.33 8.28
N THR A 244 -4.41 1.41 7.52
CA THR A 244 -3.63 0.23 7.08
C THR A 244 -2.75 -0.32 8.21
N GLU A 245 -2.14 0.56 9.00
CA GLU A 245 -1.47 0.19 10.26
C GLU A 245 -2.48 -0.40 11.25
N THR A 246 -3.69 0.18 11.37
CA THR A 246 -4.75 -0.38 12.22
C THR A 246 -5.23 -1.74 11.72
N GLN A 247 -5.41 -1.93 10.40
CA GLN A 247 -5.90 -3.21 9.83
C GLN A 247 -4.88 -4.35 10.03
N THR A 248 -3.60 -4.08 9.85
CA THR A 248 -2.52 -5.06 10.05
C THR A 248 -2.29 -5.37 11.53
N VAL A 249 -2.40 -4.36 12.41
CA VAL A 249 -2.40 -4.54 13.86
C VAL A 249 -3.60 -5.37 14.29
N VAL A 250 -4.81 -5.09 13.80
CA VAL A 250 -6.05 -5.85 14.12
C VAL A 250 -5.97 -7.30 13.65
N SER A 251 -5.48 -7.55 12.43
CA SER A 251 -5.32 -8.93 11.93
C SER A 251 -4.32 -9.73 12.78
N THR A 252 -3.18 -9.11 13.10
CA THR A 252 -2.14 -9.72 13.94
C THR A 252 -2.65 -9.91 15.38
N GLU A 253 -3.41 -8.95 15.91
CA GLU A 253 -4.07 -9.02 17.22
C GLU A 253 -5.03 -10.21 17.28
N HIS A 254 -5.84 -10.47 16.25
CA HIS A 254 -6.74 -11.62 16.21
C HIS A 254 -5.99 -12.96 16.20
N GLN A 255 -4.88 -13.06 15.47
CA GLN A 255 -4.06 -14.27 15.47
C GLN A 255 -3.39 -14.50 16.83
N ILE A 256 -2.88 -13.43 17.45
CA ILE A 256 -2.32 -13.47 18.80
C ILE A 256 -3.40 -13.80 19.82
N ASP A 257 -4.64 -13.31 19.65
CA ASP A 257 -5.77 -13.65 20.54
C ASP A 257 -6.09 -15.14 20.45
N ALA A 258 -6.16 -15.68 19.23
CA ALA A 258 -6.39 -17.10 19.01
C ALA A 258 -5.28 -17.94 19.67
N PHE A 259 -4.02 -17.58 19.43
CA PHE A 259 -2.86 -18.20 20.10
C PHE A 259 -2.98 -18.16 21.63
N GLY A 260 -3.26 -16.98 22.19
CA GLY A 260 -3.46 -16.78 23.62
C GLY A 260 -4.57 -17.66 24.17
N ARG A 261 -5.71 -17.76 23.49
CA ARG A 261 -6.84 -18.63 23.89
C ARG A 261 -6.51 -20.12 23.87
N PHE A 262 -5.57 -20.57 23.05
CA PHE A 262 -5.04 -21.93 23.13
C PHE A 262 -4.02 -22.09 24.26
N PHE A 263 -3.19 -21.07 24.50
CA PHE A 263 -2.19 -21.09 25.56
C PHE A 263 -2.82 -21.08 26.97
N LEU A 264 -3.77 -20.18 27.25
CA LEU A 264 -4.28 -19.91 28.59
C LEU A 264 -4.88 -21.14 29.31
N PRO A 265 -5.71 -21.99 28.67
CA PRO A 265 -6.21 -23.21 29.31
C PRO A 265 -5.09 -24.19 29.67
N ASN A 266 -4.04 -24.26 28.85
CA ASN A 266 -2.86 -25.10 29.12
C ASN A 266 -2.02 -24.49 30.26
N TYR A 267 -1.86 -23.16 30.28
CA TYR A 267 -1.16 -22.45 31.35
C TYR A 267 -1.79 -22.66 32.72
N TYR A 268 -3.13 -22.61 32.83
CA TYR A 268 -3.84 -22.84 34.09
C TYR A 268 -4.08 -24.33 34.42
N SER A 269 -3.72 -25.25 33.54
CA SER A 269 -3.97 -26.69 33.74
C SER A 269 -3.14 -27.35 34.84
N GLY A 270 -2.09 -26.68 35.33
CA GLY A 270 -1.09 -27.27 36.21
C GLY A 270 -0.16 -28.29 35.53
N ASN A 271 -0.33 -28.57 34.23
CA ASN A 271 0.47 -29.55 33.50
C ASN A 271 1.59 -28.89 32.69
N LYS A 272 2.85 -29.13 33.09
CA LYS A 272 4.02 -28.53 32.43
C LYS A 272 4.20 -29.04 30.99
N ASP A 273 3.89 -30.31 30.73
CA ASP A 273 4.04 -30.91 29.40
C ASP A 273 3.06 -30.30 28.40
N ALA A 274 1.94 -29.73 28.87
CA ALA A 274 0.97 -29.03 28.02
C ALA A 274 1.49 -27.68 27.49
N LEU A 275 2.60 -27.17 28.02
CA LEU A 275 3.18 -25.88 27.60
C LEU A 275 4.24 -26.01 26.50
N THR A 276 4.73 -27.22 26.20
CA THR A 276 5.90 -27.41 25.34
C THR A 276 5.72 -26.81 23.94
N ASP A 277 4.50 -26.84 23.42
CA ASP A 277 4.18 -26.34 22.08
C ASP A 277 4.06 -24.80 22.02
N PHE A 278 4.06 -24.13 23.17
CA PHE A 278 3.83 -22.68 23.30
C PHE A 278 5.09 -21.91 23.70
N LEU A 279 6.08 -22.57 24.31
CA LEU A 279 7.25 -21.91 24.90
C LEU A 279 8.43 -21.93 23.93
N SER A 280 9.15 -20.81 23.85
CA SER A 280 10.44 -20.77 23.14
C SER A 280 11.53 -21.52 23.91
N ASP A 281 12.57 -21.98 23.20
CA ASP A 281 13.70 -22.74 23.76
C ASP A 281 14.60 -21.95 24.73
N GLY A 282 14.39 -20.63 24.86
CA GLY A 282 15.10 -19.74 25.78
C GLY A 282 14.52 -19.73 27.19
N ASP A 283 14.46 -18.55 27.80
CA ASP A 283 14.02 -18.36 29.19
C ASP A 283 12.58 -18.86 29.42
N ALA A 284 11.71 -18.71 28.42
CA ALA A 284 10.32 -19.18 28.48
C ALA A 284 10.20 -20.68 28.75
N LYS A 285 11.18 -21.51 28.37
CA LYS A 285 11.16 -22.97 28.60
C LYS A 285 11.03 -23.35 30.08
N TYR A 286 11.45 -22.47 30.98
CA TYR A 286 11.39 -22.70 32.42
C TYR A 286 10.04 -22.33 33.05
N THR A 287 9.15 -21.68 32.30
CA THR A 287 7.80 -21.27 32.74
C THR A 287 7.11 -22.41 33.48
N GLN A 288 6.56 -22.09 34.65
CA GLN A 288 5.74 -23.03 35.40
C GLN A 288 4.25 -22.78 35.12
N PRO A 289 3.46 -23.85 34.92
CA PRO A 289 2.02 -23.70 34.81
C PRO A 289 1.44 -23.18 36.13
N SER A 290 0.39 -22.37 36.02
CA SER A 290 -0.43 -21.97 37.16
C SER A 290 -1.50 -23.04 37.42
N ASN A 291 -1.99 -23.13 38.65
CA ASN A 291 -3.04 -24.07 39.02
C ASN A 291 -4.39 -23.34 39.12
N GLY A 292 -5.38 -23.81 38.38
CA GLY A 292 -6.75 -23.33 38.49
C GLY A 292 -7.63 -23.78 37.33
N THR A 293 -8.88 -23.37 37.33
CA THR A 293 -9.75 -23.53 36.16
C THR A 293 -10.04 -22.17 35.56
N LEU A 294 -9.55 -21.94 34.34
CA LEU A 294 -9.85 -20.74 33.57
C LEU A 294 -11.36 -20.69 33.28
N GLN A 295 -12.04 -19.66 33.78
CA GLN A 295 -13.48 -19.42 33.56
C GLN A 295 -13.72 -18.45 32.41
N SER A 296 -12.87 -17.43 32.28
CA SER A 296 -12.96 -16.44 31.21
C SER A 296 -11.58 -15.90 30.85
N ALA A 297 -11.40 -15.53 29.59
CA ALA A 297 -10.24 -14.81 29.09
C ALA A 297 -10.70 -13.70 28.14
N VAL A 298 -10.32 -12.48 28.47
CA VAL A 298 -10.59 -11.27 27.67
C VAL A 298 -9.25 -10.65 27.33
N LEU A 299 -8.97 -10.49 26.04
CA LEU A 299 -7.80 -9.76 25.59
C LEU A 299 -7.97 -8.29 25.97
N GLU A 300 -6.98 -7.73 26.67
CA GLU A 300 -6.98 -6.32 27.08
C GLU A 300 -6.16 -5.48 26.10
N SER A 301 -4.98 -5.95 25.71
CA SER A 301 -4.12 -5.24 24.75
C SER A 301 -3.09 -6.15 24.10
N VAL A 302 -2.72 -5.79 22.86
CA VAL A 302 -1.51 -6.25 22.18
C VAL A 302 -0.71 -5.03 21.78
N THR A 303 0.58 -4.99 22.12
CA THR A 303 1.47 -3.88 21.76
C THR A 303 2.74 -4.44 21.12
N TYR A 304 3.09 -3.92 19.94
CA TYR A 304 4.31 -4.32 19.25
C TYR A 304 5.51 -3.51 19.75
N ASP A 305 6.57 -4.22 20.14
CA ASP A 305 7.87 -3.65 20.46
C ASP A 305 8.78 -3.81 19.23
N SER A 306 9.13 -2.68 18.59
CA SER A 306 9.95 -2.65 17.38
C SER A 306 11.40 -3.03 17.62
N ASP A 307 11.92 -2.79 18.83
CA ASP A 307 13.33 -2.99 19.16
C ASP A 307 13.63 -4.48 19.33
N THR A 308 12.73 -5.19 20.03
CA THR A 308 12.83 -6.63 20.27
C THR A 308 12.13 -7.47 19.21
N LYS A 309 11.30 -6.84 18.35
CA LYS A 309 10.43 -7.50 17.36
C LYS A 309 9.49 -8.52 18.01
N THR A 310 8.86 -8.13 19.11
CA THR A 310 7.95 -8.99 19.89
C THR A 310 6.65 -8.28 20.23
N TYR A 311 5.60 -9.04 20.51
CA TYR A 311 4.31 -8.53 20.94
C TYR A 311 4.15 -8.70 22.45
N GLN A 312 3.88 -7.61 23.15
CA GLN A 312 3.44 -7.62 24.54
C GLN A 312 1.94 -7.85 24.59
N VAL A 313 1.51 -8.91 25.26
CA VAL A 313 0.12 -9.35 25.28
C VAL A 313 -0.39 -9.32 26.71
N THR A 314 -1.54 -8.70 26.89
CA THR A 314 -2.19 -8.57 28.20
C THR A 314 -3.60 -9.15 28.14
N TYR A 315 -3.90 -10.05 29.06
CA TYR A 315 -5.24 -10.62 29.25
C TYR A 315 -5.78 -10.31 30.63
N VAL A 316 -7.08 -10.09 30.71
CA VAL A 316 -7.84 -10.21 31.95
C VAL A 316 -8.45 -11.60 31.99
N VAL A 317 -8.04 -12.39 32.97
CA VAL A 317 -8.48 -13.77 33.16
C VAL A 317 -9.24 -13.91 34.47
N SER A 318 -10.33 -14.67 34.46
CA SER A 318 -11.01 -15.10 35.67
C SER A 318 -10.67 -16.55 35.91
N VAL A 319 -10.02 -16.83 37.04
CA VAL A 319 -9.53 -18.16 37.39
C VAL A 319 -10.22 -18.60 38.67
N LYS A 320 -10.87 -19.77 38.61
CA LYS A 320 -11.40 -20.44 39.78
C LYS A 320 -10.28 -21.28 40.41
N GLN A 321 -9.96 -20.99 41.66
CA GLN A 321 -9.01 -21.76 42.45
C GLN A 321 -9.71 -22.14 43.75
N ASP A 322 -9.84 -23.44 44.00
CA ASP A 322 -10.72 -24.00 45.03
C ASP A 322 -12.18 -23.52 44.84
N ASP A 323 -12.78 -22.90 45.85
CA ASP A 323 -14.15 -22.35 45.80
C ASP A 323 -14.20 -20.84 45.48
N ASN A 324 -13.05 -20.19 45.28
CA ASN A 324 -12.97 -18.76 45.00
C ASN A 324 -12.60 -18.48 43.55
N THR A 325 -13.26 -17.49 42.95
CA THR A 325 -12.92 -16.97 41.62
C THR A 325 -12.23 -15.62 41.79
N SER A 326 -11.06 -15.46 41.18
CA SER A 326 -10.30 -14.20 41.17
C SER A 326 -10.03 -13.73 39.74
N SER A 327 -10.13 -12.43 39.50
CA SER A 327 -9.74 -11.80 38.24
C SER A 327 -8.31 -11.28 38.31
N ARG A 328 -7.49 -11.66 37.35
CA ARG A 328 -6.05 -11.33 37.30
C ARG A 328 -5.72 -10.75 35.93
N ARG A 329 -4.79 -9.80 35.89
CA ARG A 329 -4.15 -9.32 34.67
C ARG A 329 -2.89 -10.15 34.43
N LEU A 330 -2.88 -10.89 33.33
CA LEU A 330 -1.77 -11.74 32.90
C LEU A 330 -1.03 -11.07 31.73
N ASN A 331 0.28 -10.87 31.86
CA ASN A 331 1.13 -10.31 30.82
C ASN A 331 2.16 -11.33 30.36
N PHE A 332 2.36 -11.45 29.05
CA PHE A 332 3.42 -12.28 28.47
C PHE A 332 3.86 -11.74 27.10
N THR A 333 5.08 -12.07 26.71
CA THR A 333 5.66 -11.62 25.43
C THR A 333 5.64 -12.75 24.40
N VAL A 334 5.12 -12.45 23.20
CA VAL A 334 4.98 -13.38 22.09
C VAL A 334 5.89 -12.99 20.92
N LYS A 335 6.43 -13.98 20.22
CA LYS A 335 7.21 -13.82 18.99
C LYS A 335 6.76 -14.80 17.92
N THR A 336 6.74 -14.34 16.67
CA THR A 336 6.45 -15.21 15.51
C THR A 336 7.53 -16.28 15.36
N SER A 337 7.11 -17.52 15.13
CA SER A 337 7.98 -18.67 14.93
C SER A 337 7.34 -19.65 13.93
N LYS A 338 7.85 -19.66 12.69
CA LYS A 338 7.35 -20.50 11.59
C LYS A 338 7.46 -22.01 11.86
N ASN A 339 8.40 -22.40 12.73
CA ASN A 339 8.63 -23.81 13.08
C ASN A 339 7.81 -24.26 14.30
N SER A 340 7.07 -23.36 14.94
CA SER A 340 6.21 -23.69 16.07
C SER A 340 4.85 -24.18 15.59
N ARG A 341 4.19 -25.00 16.41
CA ARG A 341 2.88 -25.60 16.09
C ARG A 341 1.80 -24.57 15.78
N TYR A 342 1.87 -23.41 16.43
CA TYR A 342 0.85 -22.37 16.37
C TYR A 342 1.32 -21.09 15.66
N GLY A 343 2.49 -21.12 15.01
CA GLY A 343 3.09 -19.94 14.35
C GLY A 343 3.66 -18.88 15.31
N TYR A 344 3.44 -19.03 16.62
CA TYR A 344 3.87 -18.13 17.67
C TYR A 344 4.44 -18.89 18.86
N VAL A 345 5.35 -18.25 19.59
CA VAL A 345 5.92 -18.75 20.85
C VAL A 345 6.00 -17.65 21.89
N ILE A 346 5.85 -18.04 23.15
CA ILE A 346 6.08 -17.19 24.31
C ILE A 346 7.58 -17.13 24.59
N THR A 347 8.07 -15.92 24.84
CA THR A 347 9.49 -15.62 25.01
C THR A 347 9.88 -15.27 26.44
N THR A 348 8.91 -14.91 27.28
CA THR A 348 9.11 -14.58 28.69
C THR A 348 8.11 -15.34 29.56
N GLU A 349 8.47 -15.59 30.82
CA GLU A 349 7.53 -16.16 31.78
C GLU A 349 6.33 -15.20 31.98
N PRO A 350 5.08 -15.71 31.95
CA PRO A 350 3.91 -14.89 32.20
C PRO A 350 3.91 -14.30 33.62
N THR A 351 3.48 -13.04 33.74
CA THR A 351 3.39 -12.34 35.02
C THR A 351 1.94 -12.00 35.34
N GLU A 352 1.51 -12.29 36.58
CA GLU A 352 0.16 -12.04 37.06
C GLU A 352 0.12 -10.88 38.06
N THR A 353 -0.89 -10.02 37.93
CA THR A 353 -1.23 -8.97 38.90
C THR A 353 -2.73 -9.01 39.19
N SER A 354 -3.17 -8.50 40.34
CA SER A 354 -4.60 -8.34 40.60
C SER A 354 -5.21 -7.39 39.58
N TYR A 355 -6.39 -7.70 39.04
CA TYR A 355 -7.07 -6.79 38.12
C TYR A 355 -7.79 -5.65 38.85
N PHE A 356 -8.31 -5.95 40.04
CA PHE A 356 -8.92 -4.96 40.92
C PHE A 356 -7.90 -4.59 42.01
N ASP A 357 -7.61 -3.30 42.14
CA ASP A 357 -6.93 -2.75 43.32
C ASP A 357 -7.93 -2.70 44.47
N ASP A 358 -7.64 -3.38 45.58
CA ASP A 358 -8.38 -3.20 46.85
C ASP A 358 -8.05 -1.85 47.51
#